data_AF-A0AAF3EYU8-F1
#
_entry.id   AF-A0AAF3EYU8-F1
#
_cell.length_a   1.000
_cell.length_b   1.000
_cell.length_c   1.000
_cell.angle_alpha   90.00
_cell.angle_beta   90.00
_cell.angle_gamma   90.00
#
_symmetry.space_group_name_H-M   'P 1'
#
loop_
_entity.id
_entity.type
_entity.pdbx_description
1 polymer ?
#
loop_
_entity_poly.entity_id
_entity_poly.type
_entity_poly.pdbx_seq_one_letter_code
_entity_poly.pdbx_strand_id
1 'polypeptide(L)' 'MGAKSKYVVVLLSSVITGSPRVWVRERAAEKFAGVFFDPALGRDCLFEESKRIKGKTDLPKRIKELYNVT' A
#
# COMPACT_ATOMS: atom_id res chain seq x y z
N MET A 1 2.96 23.31 -9.11
CA MET A 1 2.61 22.27 -8.12
C MET A 1 2.23 21.01 -8.89
N GLY A 2 3.10 20.00 -8.96
CA GLY A 2 2.95 18.86 -9.88
C GLY A 2 1.73 17.98 -9.56
N ALA A 3 1.13 17.39 -10.60
CA ALA A 3 -0.03 16.52 -10.46
C ALA A 3 0.28 15.33 -9.54
N LYS A 4 -0.58 15.11 -8.53
CA LYS A 4 -0.47 13.97 -7.62
C LYS A 4 -0.99 12.72 -8.34
N SER A 5 -0.29 11.58 -8.22
CA SER A 5 -0.77 10.30 -8.78
C SER A 5 -2.16 9.95 -8.24
N LYS A 6 -3.03 9.48 -9.15
CA LYS A 6 -4.38 8.99 -8.85
C LYS A 6 -4.36 7.80 -7.87
N TYR A 7 -3.33 6.96 -7.94
CA TYR A 7 -3.20 5.75 -7.12
C TYR A 7 -2.09 5.89 -6.07
N VAL A 8 -2.27 5.19 -4.96
CA VAL A 8 -1.28 5.09 -3.87
C VAL A 8 -1.06 3.62 -3.50
N VAL A 9 0.20 3.30 -3.20
CA VAL A 9 0.59 1.99 -2.67
C VAL A 9 0.53 2.03 -1.15
N VAL A 10 -0.20 1.10 -0.57
CA VAL A 10 -0.42 0.97 0.86
C VAL A 10 -0.04 -0.42 1.35
N LEU A 11 0.28 -0.51 2.64
CA LEU A 11 0.50 -1.75 3.36
C LEU A 11 -0.76 -2.03 4.15
N LEU A 12 -1.35 -3.19 3.90
CA LEU A 12 -2.34 -3.77 4.77
C LEU A 12 -1.64 -4.67 5.79
N SER A 13 -2.21 -4.80 6.97
CA SER A 13 -1.77 -5.73 8.00
C SER A 13 -2.93 -6.62 8.41
N SER A 14 -2.68 -7.92 8.55
CA SER A 14 -3.61 -8.84 9.19
C SER A 14 -3.94 -8.32 10.60
N VAL A 15 -5.22 -8.22 10.92
CA VAL A 15 -5.69 -7.79 12.25
C VAL A 15 -5.28 -8.79 13.34
N ILE A 16 -5.03 -10.06 12.96
CA ILE A 16 -4.74 -11.13 13.91
C ILE A 16 -3.23 -11.31 14.11
N THR A 17 -2.47 -11.50 13.02
CA THR A 17 -1.05 -11.88 13.09
C THR A 17 -0.11 -10.72 12.77
N GLY A 18 -0.63 -9.62 12.22
CA GLY A 18 0.19 -8.54 11.70
C GLY A 18 0.86 -8.83 10.35
N SER A 19 0.62 -10.00 9.73
CA SER A 19 1.14 -10.36 8.41
C SER A 19 0.95 -9.20 7.40
N PRO A 20 2.02 -8.71 6.75
CA PRO A 20 1.94 -7.59 5.84
C PRO A 20 1.43 -8.01 4.45
N ARG A 21 0.68 -7.13 3.80
CA ARG A 21 0.26 -7.30 2.40
C ARG A 21 0.28 -5.97 1.66
N VAL A 22 0.81 -5.94 0.44
CA VAL A 22 0.82 -4.71 -0.38
C VAL A 22 -0.48 -4.59 -1.15
N TRP A 23 -1.03 -3.37 -1.20
CA TRP A 23 -2.25 -3.07 -1.92
C TRP A 23 -2.15 -1.72 -2.65
N VAL A 24 -2.94 -1.56 -3.72
CA VAL A 24 -3.05 -0.30 -4.46
C VAL A 24 -4.49 0.17 -4.38
N ARG A 25 -4.69 1.42 -3.97
CA ARG A 25 -6.01 2.06 -3.96
C ARG A 25 -5.97 3.45 -4.60
N GLU A 26 -7.14 3.96 -4.94
CA GLU A 26 -7.26 5.36 -5.33
C GLU A 26 -6.92 6.28 -4.14
N ARG A 27 -6.23 7.39 -4.44
CA ARG A 27 -5.83 8.38 -3.44
C ARG A 27 -7.04 8.99 -2.72
N ALA A 28 -8.11 9.23 -3.47
CA ALA A 28 -9.34 9.85 -2.97
C ALA A 28 -10.25 8.83 -2.25
N ALA A 29 -9.99 7.53 -2.37
CA ALA A 29 -10.74 6.51 -1.67
C ALA A 29 -10.36 6.46 -0.18
N GLU A 30 -11.28 5.94 0.64
CA GLU A 30 -11.04 5.66 2.05
C GLU A 30 -9.99 4.56 2.24
N LYS A 31 -9.58 4.37 3.51
CA LYS A 31 -8.65 3.30 3.87
C LYS A 31 -9.25 1.95 3.50
N PHE A 32 -8.46 1.11 2.85
CA PHE A 32 -8.94 -0.19 2.39
C PHE A 32 -8.96 -1.21 3.53
N ALA A 33 -10.01 -2.02 3.59
CA ALA A 33 -10.12 -3.20 4.44
C ALA A 33 -10.70 -4.36 3.63
N GLY A 34 -10.19 -5.57 3.83
CA GLY A 34 -10.64 -6.75 3.09
C GLY A 34 -10.18 -8.05 3.71
N VAL A 35 -10.90 -9.14 3.41
CA VAL A 35 -10.57 -10.48 3.90
C VAL A 35 -9.61 -11.16 2.93
N PHE A 36 -8.48 -11.65 3.46
CA PHE A 36 -7.48 -12.39 2.70
C PHE A 36 -6.91 -13.54 3.53
N PHE A 37 -6.32 -14.52 2.84
CA PHE A 37 -5.60 -15.60 3.47
C PHE A 37 -4.37 -15.09 4.24
N ASP A 38 -4.32 -15.43 5.52
CA ASP A 38 -3.16 -15.16 6.37
C ASP A 38 -2.33 -16.44 6.53
N PRO A 39 -1.13 -16.50 5.93
CA PRO A 39 -0.29 -17.70 5.96
C PRO A 39 0.18 -18.07 7.37
N ALA A 40 0.27 -17.10 8.29
CA ALA A 40 0.64 -17.37 9.67
C ALA A 40 -0.50 -18.00 10.48
N LEU A 41 -1.75 -17.74 10.08
CA LEU A 41 -2.95 -18.28 10.72
C LEU A 41 -3.48 -19.55 10.03
N GLY A 42 -3.11 -19.76 8.76
CA GLY A 42 -3.61 -20.86 7.94
C GLY A 42 -5.07 -20.72 7.52
N ARG A 43 -5.65 -19.51 7.62
CA ARG A 43 -7.05 -19.22 7.24
C ARG A 43 -7.21 -17.77 6.79
N ASP A 44 -8.38 -17.47 6.23
CA ASP A 44 -8.75 -16.12 5.86
C ASP A 44 -9.04 -15.25 7.09
N CYS A 45 -8.54 -14.02 7.08
CA CYS A 45 -8.82 -13.02 8.11
C CYS A 45 -8.91 -11.62 7.52
N LEU A 46 -9.37 -10.66 8.33
CA LEU A 46 -9.42 -9.25 7.95
C LEU A 46 -8.01 -8.65 7.91
N PHE A 47 -7.75 -7.89 6.86
CA PHE A 47 -6.58 -7.02 6.72
C PHE A 47 -7.04 -5.58 6.60
N GLU A 48 -6.36 -4.68 7.30
CA GLU A 48 -6.65 -3.23 7.31
C GLU A 48 -5.42 -2.43 6.89
N GLU A 49 -5.64 -1.28 6.26
CA GLU A 49 -4.57 -0.36 5.88
C GLU A 49 -3.80 0.17 7.09
N SER A 50 -2.57 -0.33 7.25
CA SER A 50 -1.63 0.07 8.29
C SER A 50 -0.92 1.37 7.93
N LYS A 51 -0.28 1.43 6.77
CA LYS A 51 0.50 2.61 6.34
C LYS A 51 0.64 2.74 4.84
N ARG A 52 0.88 3.96 4.37
CA ARG A 52 1.28 4.21 2.99
C ARG A 52 2.76 3.84 2.81
N ILE A 53 3.08 3.01 1.81
CA ILE A 53 4.45 2.47 1.64
C ILE A 53 5.37 3.48 0.99
N LYS A 54 4.98 3.98 -0.19
CA LYS A 54 5.78 4.95 -0.95
C LYS A 54 4.88 5.92 -1.68
N GLY A 55 5.09 7.21 -1.43
CA GLY A 55 4.71 8.29 -2.32
C GLY A 55 5.80 8.58 -3.35
N LYS A 56 5.48 9.44 -4.31
CA LYS A 56 6.43 9.97 -5.29
C LYS A 56 7.69 10.55 -4.60
N THR A 57 7.52 11.19 -3.45
CA THR A 57 8.59 11.78 -2.63
C THR A 57 9.57 10.75 -2.09
N ASP A 58 9.08 9.57 -1.72
CA ASP A 58 9.81 8.56 -0.94
C ASP A 58 10.52 7.55 -1.87
N LEU A 59 10.44 7.76 -3.18
CA LEU A 59 11.18 6.98 -4.17
C LEU A 59 12.67 7.38 -4.17
N PRO A 60 13.60 6.40 -4.22
CA PRO A 60 15.01 6.67 -4.42
C PRO A 60 15.25 7.46 -5.72
N LYS A 61 16.27 8.35 -5.72
CA LYS A 61 16.61 9.21 -6.86
C LYS A 61 16.77 8.42 -8.17
N ARG A 62 17.47 7.28 -8.11
CA ARG A 62 17.63 6.35 -9.25
C ARG A 62 16.31 5.89 -9.87
N ILE A 63 15.30 5.61 -9.06
CA ILE A 63 13.99 5.17 -9.53
C ILE A 63 13.21 6.34 -10.13
N LYS A 64 13.33 7.54 -9.55
CA LYS A 64 12.73 8.76 -10.10
C LYS A 64 13.27 9.07 -11.50
N GLU A 65 14.59 8.94 -11.68
CA GLU A 65 15.26 9.14 -12.98
C GLU A 65 14.85 8.08 -14.00
N LEU A 66 14.79 6.80 -13.62
CA LEU A 66 14.44 5.69 -14.52
C LEU A 66 13.03 5.84 -15.13
N TYR A 67 12.09 6.42 -14.37
CA TYR A 67 10.68 6.52 -14.75
C TYR A 67 10.23 7.96 -15.07
N ASN A 68 11.15 8.92 -15.19
CA ASN A 68 10.83 10.35 -15.38
C ASN A 68 9.82 10.91 -14.36
N VAL A 69 9.95 10.47 -13.10
CA VAL A 69 9.07 10.87 -12.01
C VAL A 69 9.74 12.01 -11.23
N THR A 70 9.57 13.26 -11.70
CA THR A 70 10.14 14.51 -11.11
C THR A 70 9.47 14.96 -9.82
#